data_AF-A0A661UVW8-F1
#
_entry.id   AF-A0A661UVW8-F1
#
_cell.length_a   1.000
_cell.length_b   1.000
_cell.length_c   1.000
_cell.angle_alpha   90.00
_cell.angle_beta   90.00
_cell.angle_gamma   90.00
#
_symmetry.space_group_name_H-M   'P 1'
#
loop_
_entity.id
_entity.type
_entity.pdbx_description
1 polymer ?
#
loop_
_entity_poly.entity_id
_entity_poly.type
_entity_poly.pdbx_seq_one_letter_code
_entity_poly.pdbx_strand_id
1 'polypeptide(L)'
;MAIPLNKKEKDFMRKMLKWDQKKASFEVIVNNIFLAVGMLVTLYVAYRTFTTLNDLQSLWLLLPGYIIGILLLSIFIVGDVRIKERRKYASVMRKILLNNRKERA
;
A
#
# COMPACT_ATOMS: atom_id res chain seq x y z
N MET A 1 -18.92 24.73 16.08
CA MET A 1 -18.72 24.31 17.49
C MET A 1 -17.73 23.15 17.49
N ALA A 2 -16.49 23.39 17.91
CA ALA A 2 -15.53 22.31 18.11
C ALA A 2 -15.90 21.59 19.42
N ILE A 3 -16.16 20.28 19.34
CA ILE A 3 -16.44 19.48 20.53
C ILE A 3 -15.10 19.35 21.29
N PRO A 4 -15.00 19.81 22.55
CA PRO A 4 -13.77 19.75 23.30
C PRO A 4 -13.42 18.28 23.60
N LEU A 5 -12.30 17.80 23.04
CA LEU A 5 -11.90 16.40 23.17
C LEU A 5 -11.50 16.05 24.61
N ASN A 6 -12.10 15.02 25.19
CA ASN A 6 -11.73 14.51 26.50
C ASN A 6 -10.28 13.97 26.48
N LYS A 7 -9.61 13.94 27.65
CA LYS A 7 -8.23 13.45 27.81
C LYS A 7 -8.09 12.00 27.29
N LYS A 8 -9.11 11.16 27.53
CA LYS A 8 -9.21 9.80 26.99
C LYS A 8 -9.26 9.75 25.46
N GLU A 9 -10.00 10.66 24.83
CA GLU A 9 -10.14 10.72 23.36
C GLU A 9 -8.85 11.19 22.69
N LYS A 10 -8.13 12.14 23.30
CA LYS A 10 -6.79 12.55 22.83
C LYS A 10 -5.79 11.39 22.88
N ASP A 11 -5.78 10.61 23.96
CA ASP A 11 -4.89 9.45 24.07
C ASP A 11 -5.28 8.31 23.13
N PHE A 12 -6.58 8.08 22.93
CA PHE A 12 -7.08 7.15 21.94
C PHE A 12 -6.64 7.54 20.51
N MET A 13 -6.85 8.80 20.11
CA MET A 13 -6.41 9.29 18.80
C MET A 13 -4.90 9.20 18.61
N ARG A 14 -4.10 9.49 19.66
CA ARG A 14 -2.63 9.34 19.59
C ARG A 14 -2.21 7.88 19.43
N LYS A 15 -2.83 6.95 20.16
CA LYS A 15 -2.58 5.51 19.98
C LYS A 15 -2.96 5.06 18.58
N MET A 16 -4.11 5.49 18.09
CA MET A 16 -4.60 5.16 16.75
C MET A 16 -3.66 5.68 15.66
N LEU A 17 -3.18 6.93 15.77
CA LEU A 17 -2.19 7.51 14.85
C LEU A 17 -0.86 6.76 14.86
N LYS A 18 -0.35 6.39 16.05
CA LYS A 18 0.90 5.60 16.16
C LYS A 18 0.75 4.21 15.55
N TRP A 19 -0.39 3.56 15.79
CA TRP A 19 -0.69 2.24 15.24
C TRP A 19 -0.81 2.30 13.71
N ASP A 20 -1.53 3.29 13.19
CA ASP A 20 -1.69 3.49 11.74
C ASP A 20 -0.35 3.81 11.06
N GLN A 21 0.52 4.61 11.69
CA GLN A 21 1.88 4.85 11.18
C GLN A 21 2.70 3.56 11.08
N LYS A 22 2.69 2.73 12.13
CA LYS A 22 3.46 1.48 12.15
C LYS A 22 2.93 0.49 11.11
N LYS A 23 1.60 0.39 10.98
CA LYS A 23 0.94 -0.47 10.01
C LYS A 23 1.16 0.00 8.57
N ALA A 24 1.08 1.31 8.32
CA ALA A 24 1.35 1.89 7.00
C ALA A 24 2.79 1.65 6.54
N SER A 25 3.79 1.79 7.42
CA SER A 25 5.18 1.45 7.07
C SER A 25 5.35 -0.02 6.70
N PHE A 26 4.67 -0.93 7.42
CA PHE A 26 4.70 -2.35 7.11
C PHE A 26 4.00 -2.66 5.78
N GLU A 27 2.81 -2.09 5.54
CA GLU A 27 2.08 -2.24 4.27
C GLU A 27 2.91 -1.74 3.08
N VAL A 28 3.63 -0.62 3.21
CA VAL A 28 4.53 -0.12 2.15
C VAL A 28 5.67 -1.10 1.86
N ILE A 29 6.32 -1.65 2.89
CA ILE A 29 7.41 -2.61 2.72
C ILE A 29 6.89 -3.88 2.01
N VAL A 30 5.76 -4.41 2.48
CA VAL A 30 5.12 -5.58 1.86
C VAL A 30 4.76 -5.31 0.41
N ASN A 31 4.17 -4.14 0.10
CA ASN A 31 3.78 -3.78 -1.26
C ASN A 31 5.00 -3.65 -2.20
N ASN A 32 6.11 -3.07 -1.71
CA ASN A 32 7.35 -2.98 -2.47
C ASN A 32 7.99 -4.35 -2.73
N ILE A 33 7.92 -5.28 -1.77
CA ILE A 33 8.40 -6.66 -1.96
C ILE A 33 7.57 -7.35 -3.05
N PHE A 34 6.23 -7.24 -3.01
CA PHE A 34 5.37 -7.81 -4.05
C PHE A 34 5.67 -7.23 -5.44
N LEU A 35 5.94 -5.93 -5.54
CA LEU A 35 6.31 -5.30 -6.81
C LEU A 35 7.67 -5.81 -7.31
N ALA A 36 8.67 -5.91 -6.44
CA ALA A 36 9.98 -6.46 -6.79
C ALA A 36 9.90 -7.91 -7.28
N VAL A 37 9.12 -8.75 -6.59
CA VAL A 37 8.86 -10.14 -7.01
C VAL A 37 8.12 -10.18 -8.34
N GLY A 38 7.08 -9.35 -8.53
CA GLY A 38 6.36 -9.25 -9.79
C GLY A 38 7.26 -8.85 -10.96
N MET A 39 8.17 -7.90 -10.74
CA MET A 39 9.16 -7.48 -11.73
C MET A 39 10.11 -8.63 -12.10
N LEU A 40 10.63 -9.36 -11.12
CA LEU A 40 11.50 -10.52 -11.35
C LEU A 40 10.78 -11.62 -12.15
N VAL A 41 9.53 -11.94 -11.78
CA VAL A 41 8.71 -12.92 -12.50
C VAL A 41 8.49 -12.48 -13.94
N THR A 42 8.14 -11.20 -14.16
CA THR A 42 7.88 -10.67 -15.50
C THR A 42 9.15 -10.69 -16.36
N LEU A 43 10.31 -10.32 -15.80
CA LEU A 43 11.60 -10.40 -16.49
C LEU A 43 11.98 -11.83 -16.84
N TYR A 44 11.77 -12.78 -15.91
CA TYR A 44 12.04 -14.20 -16.17
C TYR A 44 11.17 -14.76 -17.28
N VAL A 45 9.87 -14.43 -17.27
CA VAL A 45 8.91 -14.83 -18.30
C VAL A 45 9.30 -14.22 -19.65
N ALA A 46 9.64 -12.92 -19.69
CA ALA A 46 10.10 -12.26 -20.91
C ALA A 46 11.38 -12.90 -21.46
N TYR A 47 12.38 -13.15 -20.61
CA TYR A 47 13.62 -13.83 -20.98
C TYR A 47 13.35 -15.23 -21.57
N ARG A 48 12.53 -16.04 -20.89
CA ARG A 48 12.13 -17.36 -21.39
C ARG A 48 11.40 -17.25 -22.73
N THR A 49 10.54 -16.25 -22.91
CA THR A 49 9.88 -15.98 -24.19
C THR A 49 10.91 -15.89 -25.32
N PHE A 50 11.90 -15.00 -25.18
CA PHE A 50 12.91 -14.77 -26.21
C PHE A 50 13.76 -16.02 -26.51
N THR A 51 14.05 -16.85 -25.50
CA THR A 51 14.86 -18.06 -25.69
C THR A 51 14.10 -19.24 -26.29
N THR A 52 12.76 -19.25 -26.25
CA THR A 52 11.94 -20.42 -26.60
C THR A 52 10.90 -20.13 -27.70
N LEU A 53 11.09 -19.06 -28.47
CA LEU A 53 10.18 -18.57 -29.53
C LEU A 53 9.69 -19.63 -30.53
N ASN A 54 10.41 -20.74 -30.72
CA ASN A 54 10.06 -21.80 -31.67
C ASN A 54 9.21 -22.93 -31.09
N ASP A 55 8.92 -22.94 -29.78
CA ASP A 55 8.24 -24.06 -29.14
C ASP A 55 6.81 -23.68 -28.73
N LEU A 56 5.81 -24.40 -29.26
CA LEU A 56 4.39 -24.16 -28.96
C LEU A 56 4.06 -24.37 -27.47
N GLN A 57 4.88 -25.17 -26.77
CA GLN A 57 4.76 -25.38 -25.33
C GLN A 57 5.06 -24.11 -24.50
N SER A 58 5.81 -23.16 -25.07
CA SER A 58 6.13 -21.88 -24.42
C SER A 58 4.91 -21.03 -24.14
N LEU A 59 3.91 -21.07 -25.03
CA LEU A 59 2.67 -20.30 -24.90
C LEU A 59 1.89 -20.65 -23.63
N TRP A 60 1.91 -21.94 -23.23
CA TRP A 60 1.27 -22.41 -22.01
C TRP A 60 1.97 -21.93 -20.73
N LEU A 61 3.28 -21.68 -20.80
CA LEU A 61 4.03 -21.11 -19.66
C LEU A 61 3.91 -19.58 -19.60
N LEU A 62 3.72 -18.94 -20.76
CA LEU A 62 3.68 -17.49 -20.93
C LEU A 62 2.39 -16.86 -20.41
N LEU A 63 1.25 -17.44 -20.77
CA LEU A 63 -0.07 -16.99 -20.32
C LEU A 63 -0.19 -16.84 -18.80
N PRO A 64 0.10 -17.87 -17.99
CA PRO A 64 0.02 -17.74 -16.53
C PRO A 64 1.07 -16.75 -15.99
N GLY A 65 2.26 -16.67 -16.58
CA GLY A 65 3.28 -15.71 -16.19
C GLY A 65 2.83 -14.25 -16.35
N TYR A 66 2.22 -13.91 -17.48
CA TYR A 66 1.65 -12.59 -17.72
C TYR A 66 0.46 -12.30 -16.80
N ILE A 67 -0.42 -13.27 -16.59
CA ILE A 67 -1.56 -13.11 -15.67
C ILE A 67 -1.07 -12.81 -14.25
N ILE A 68 -0.08 -13.55 -13.75
CA ILE A 68 0.53 -13.33 -12.44
C ILE A 68 1.14 -11.92 -12.36
N GLY A 69 1.86 -11.48 -13.40
CA GLY A 69 2.42 -10.13 -13.47
C GLY A 69 1.35 -9.04 -13.35
N ILE A 70 0.27 -9.14 -14.13
CA ILE A 70 -0.86 -8.19 -14.09
C ILE A 70 -1.54 -8.18 -12.73
N LEU A 71 -1.72 -9.36 -12.11
CA LEU A 71 -2.39 -9.50 -10.82
C LEU A 71 -1.57 -8.86 -9.70
N LEU A 72 -0.25 -9.07 -9.68
CA LEU A 72 0.67 -8.42 -8.75
C LEU A 72 0.70 -6.90 -8.93
N LEU A 73 0.69 -6.43 -10.16
CA LEU A 73 0.66 -5.00 -10.47
C LEU A 73 -0.66 -4.34 -10.01
N SER A 74 -1.78 -5.06 -10.16
CA SER A 74 -3.09 -4.63 -9.69
C SER A 74 -3.15 -4.54 -8.16
N ILE A 75 -2.60 -5.53 -7.44
CA ILE A 75 -2.48 -5.50 -5.97
C ILE A 75 -1.66 -4.28 -5.53
N PHE A 76 -0.57 -3.98 -6.25
CA PHE A 76 0.26 -2.83 -5.93
C PHE A 76 -0.50 -1.51 -6.04
N ILE A 77 -1.25 -1.30 -7.13
CA ILE A 77 -2.04 -0.07 -7.36
C ILE A 77 -3.08 0.10 -6.25
N VAL A 78 -3.84 -0.96 -5.94
CA VAL A 78 -4.84 -0.93 -4.86
C VAL A 78 -4.18 -0.63 -3.51
N GLY A 79 -3.01 -1.22 -3.25
CA GLY A 79 -2.21 -0.94 -2.06
C GLY A 79 -1.82 0.53 -1.94
N ASP A 80 -1.32 1.14 -3.02
CA ASP A 80 -0.90 2.54 -3.03
C ASP A 80 -2.08 3.51 -2.81
N VAL A 81 -3.23 3.25 -3.45
CA VAL A 81 -4.46 4.03 -3.23
C VAL A 81 -4.90 3.96 -1.77
N ARG A 82 -4.90 2.77 -1.17
CA ARG A 82 -5.30 2.57 0.23
C ARG A 82 -4.35 3.28 1.20
N ILE A 83 -3.04 3.28 0.92
CA ILE A 83 -2.04 4.02 1.70
C ILE A 83 -2.26 5.53 1.59
N LYS A 84 -2.56 6.05 0.38
CA LYS A 84 -2.86 7.46 0.15
C LYS A 84 -4.11 7.91 0.92
N GLU A 85 -5.17 7.11 0.93
CA GLU A 85 -6.38 7.39 1.70
C GLU A 85 -6.10 7.43 3.21
N ARG A 86 -5.39 6.43 3.76
CA ARG A 86 -4.99 6.43 5.17
C ARG A 86 -4.22 7.69 5.56
N ARG A 87 -3.27 8.14 4.73
CA ARG A 87 -2.53 9.39 4.97
C ARG A 87 -3.45 10.61 5.02
N LYS A 88 -4.49 10.68 4.18
CA LYS A 88 -5.50 11.75 4.24
C LYS A 88 -6.25 11.72 5.57
N TYR A 89 -6.73 10.56 6.01
CA TYR A 89 -7.42 10.42 7.30
C TYR A 89 -6.53 10.80 8.49
N ALA A 90 -5.28 10.34 8.50
CA ALA A 90 -4.30 10.70 9.53
C ALA A 90 -4.02 12.21 9.56
N SER A 91 -3.96 12.87 8.38
CA SER A 91 -3.83 14.32 8.29
C SER A 91 -5.03 15.05 8.88
N VAL A 92 -6.25 14.58 8.64
CA VAL A 92 -7.48 15.16 9.22
C VAL A 92 -7.48 15.01 10.74
N MET A 93 -7.16 13.83 11.26
CA MET A 93 -7.02 13.60 12.71
C MET A 93 -5.98 14.52 13.36
N ARG A 94 -4.82 14.70 12.72
CA ARG A 94 -3.80 15.65 13.22
C ARG A 94 -4.30 17.09 13.25
N LYS A 95 -5.02 17.53 12.22
CA LYS A 95 -5.63 18.87 12.18
C LYS A 95 -6.64 19.07 13.30
N ILE A 96 -7.51 18.08 13.56
CA ILE A 96 -8.48 18.13 14.67
C ILE A 96 -7.74 18.25 16.02
N LEU A 97 -6.70 17.45 16.24
CA LEU A 97 -5.89 17.49 17.46
C LEU A 97 -5.20 18.85 17.69
N LEU A 98 -4.69 19.47 16.62
CA LEU A 98 -4.06 20.79 16.66
C LEU A 98 -5.07 21.91 16.95
N ASN A 99 -6.24 21.87 16.31
CA ASN A 99 -7.27 22.90 16.50
C ASN A 99 -7.79 22.90 17.94
N ASN A 100 -8.06 21.71 18.49
CA ASN A 100 -8.46 21.50 19.89
C ASN A 100 -7.34 21.81 20.92
N ARG A 101 -6.12 22.12 20.46
CA ARG A 101 -5.01 22.58 21.30
C ARG A 101 -4.93 24.11 21.31
N LYS A 102 -5.24 24.76 20.18
CA LYS A 102 -5.30 26.22 20.04
C LYS A 102 -6.48 26.84 20.78
N GLU A 103 -7.63 26.18 20.83
CA GLU A 103 -8.80 26.67 21.59
C GLU A 103 -8.66 26.56 23.12
N ARG A 104 -7.59 25.91 23.62
CA ARG A 104 -7.30 25.80 25.07
C ARG A 104 -6.09 26.62 25.52
N ALA A 105 -5.42 27.28 24.58
CA ALA A 105 -4.29 28.19 24.83
C ALA A 105 -4.81 29.61 24.73
#